data_AF-A0A2H0EM89-F1
#
_entry.id   AF-A0A2H0EM89-F1
#
_cell.length_a   1.000
_cell.length_b   1.000
_cell.length_c   1.000
_cell.angle_alpha   90.00
_cell.angle_beta   90.00
_cell.angle_gamma   90.00
#
_symmetry.space_group_name_H-M   'P 1'
#
loop_
_entity.id
_entity.type
_entity.pdbx_description
1 polymer ?
#
loop_
_entity_poly.entity_id
_entity_poly.type
_entity_poly.pdbx_seq_one_letter_code
_entity_poly.pdbx_strand_id
1 'polypeptide(L)'
;MNAFLFISLIVLVTLAGDYFLKVSAEHEQSFSRAAFWLGMALYALTAVGWVVAMKTMTLGAIGVYYSMMTIVLLTGLGVFVFKEAITAREVAGIGFALAAMALMRH
;
A
#
# COMPACT_ATOMS: atom_id res chain seq x y z
N MET A 1 10.07 5.00 -18.84
CA MET A 1 10.09 4.71 -17.40
C MET A 1 9.70 3.26 -17.21
N ASN A 2 10.45 2.47 -16.45
CA ASN A 2 10.13 1.05 -16.23
C ASN A 2 8.78 0.97 -15.47
N ALA A 3 7.78 0.26 -16.01
CA ALA A 3 6.42 0.22 -15.47
C ALA A 3 6.39 -0.26 -14.01
N PHE A 4 7.27 -1.19 -13.65
CA PHE A 4 7.43 -1.65 -12.27
C PHE A 4 7.89 -0.53 -11.34
N LEU A 5 8.87 0.29 -11.73
CA LEU A 5 9.33 1.42 -10.92
C LEU A 5 8.22 2.46 -10.71
N PHE A 6 7.38 2.66 -11.71
CA PHE A 6 6.24 3.56 -11.59
C PHE A 6 5.22 3.04 -10.58
N ILE A 7 4.90 1.73 -10.60
CA ILE A 7 4.01 1.14 -9.60
C ILE A 7 4.63 1.17 -8.22
N SER A 8 5.95 0.91 -8.09
CA SER A 8 6.64 1.05 -6.80
C SER A 8 6.49 2.46 -6.23
N LEU A 9 6.61 3.50 -7.07
CA LEU A 9 6.38 4.89 -6.65
C LEU A 9 4.93 5.10 -6.19
N ILE A 10 3.96 4.59 -6.93
CA ILE A 10 2.54 4.66 -6.52
C ILE A 10 2.35 4.00 -5.16
N VAL A 11 2.92 2.81 -4.93
CA VAL A 11 2.84 2.11 -3.65
C VAL A 11 3.43 2.95 -2.51
N LEU A 12 4.57 3.62 -2.73
CA LEU A 12 5.16 4.50 -1.71
C LEU A 12 4.25 5.70 -1.39
N VAL A 13 3.58 6.27 -2.39
CA VAL A 13 2.59 7.34 -2.18
C VAL A 13 1.38 6.81 -1.42
N THR A 14 0.88 5.61 -1.76
CA THR A 14 -0.19 4.95 -1.02
C THR A 14 0.21 4.73 0.44
N LEU A 15 1.41 4.18 0.67
CA LEU A 15 1.93 3.90 2.01
C LEU A 15 2.02 5.17 2.86
N ALA A 16 2.47 6.28 2.27
CA ALA A 16 2.48 7.58 2.92
C ALA A 16 1.06 8.06 3.25
N GLY A 17 0.10 7.88 2.33
CA GLY A 17 -1.31 8.18 2.56
C GLY A 17 -1.88 7.37 3.73
N ASP A 18 -1.70 6.05 3.70
CA ASP A 18 -2.17 5.12 4.74
C ASP A 18 -1.55 5.43 6.11
N TYR A 19 -0.28 5.82 6.14
CA TYR A 19 0.38 6.31 7.36
C TYR A 19 -0.36 7.50 7.96
N PHE A 20 -0.63 8.55 7.18
CA PHE A 20 -1.31 9.75 7.70
C PHE A 20 -2.76 9.48 8.08
N LEU A 21 -3.44 8.59 7.36
CA LEU A 21 -4.78 8.12 7.71
C LEU A 21 -4.77 7.37 9.04
N LYS A 22 -3.81 6.47 9.25
CA LYS A 22 -3.64 5.73 10.51
C LYS A 22 -3.34 6.66 11.68
N VAL A 23 -2.42 7.61 11.53
CA VAL A 23 -2.13 8.65 12.54
C VAL A 23 -3.39 9.43 12.91
N SER A 24 -4.25 9.71 11.93
CA SER A 24 -5.52 10.42 12.17
C SER A 24 -6.54 9.53 12.88
N ALA A 25 -6.59 8.25 12.54
CA ALA A 25 -7.52 7.27 13.11
C ALA A 25 -7.28 6.98 14.60
N GLU A 26 -6.05 7.19 15.11
CA GLU A 26 -5.73 7.03 16.53
C GLU A 26 -6.29 8.14 17.43
N HIS A 27 -6.90 9.18 16.85
CA HIS A 27 -7.44 10.32 17.58
C HIS A 27 -8.97 10.38 17.48
N GLU A 28 -9.64 10.79 18.57
CA GLU A 28 -11.11 10.89 18.64
C GLU A 28 -11.73 11.81 17.56
N GLN A 29 -11.01 12.86 17.16
CA GLN A 29 -11.42 13.77 16.08
C GLN A 29 -10.64 13.49 14.78
N SER A 30 -10.74 12.26 14.26
CA SER A 30 -9.92 11.81 13.13
C SER A 30 -10.09 12.69 11.87
N PHE A 31 -11.31 13.11 11.55
CA PHE A 31 -11.63 13.86 10.32
C PHE A 31 -11.24 15.35 10.36
N SER A 32 -11.04 15.92 11.56
CA SER A 32 -10.71 17.34 11.73
C SER A 32 -9.20 17.62 11.62
N ARG A 33 -8.37 16.58 11.55
CA ARG A 33 -6.92 16.70 11.55
C ARG A 33 -6.38 16.96 10.16
N ALA A 34 -5.38 17.84 10.05
CA ALA A 34 -4.66 18.08 8.80
C ALA A 34 -4.05 16.79 8.22
N ALA A 35 -3.63 15.85 9.08
CA ALA A 35 -3.14 14.54 8.66
C ALA A 35 -4.19 13.73 7.88
N PHE A 36 -5.49 13.82 8.22
CA PHE A 36 -6.53 13.13 7.49
C PHE A 36 -6.65 13.66 6.07
N TRP A 37 -6.70 14.99 5.93
CA TRP A 37 -6.78 15.65 4.63
C TRP A 37 -5.54 15.39 3.77
N LEU A 38 -4.35 15.37 4.37
CA LEU A 38 -3.12 15.02 3.68
C LEU A 38 -3.12 13.56 3.24
N GLY A 39 -3.47 12.63 4.13
CA GLY A 39 -3.59 11.20 3.81
C GLY A 39 -4.60 10.95 2.70
N MET A 40 -5.75 11.59 2.76
CA MET A 40 -6.79 11.53 1.73
C MET A 40 -6.31 12.10 0.39
N ALA A 41 -5.61 13.23 0.37
CA ALA A 41 -5.07 13.81 -0.85
C ALA A 41 -4.03 12.91 -1.51
N LEU A 42 -3.13 12.32 -0.72
CA LEU A 42 -2.14 11.35 -1.20
C LEU A 42 -2.82 10.09 -1.72
N TYR A 43 -3.82 9.56 -1.02
CA TYR A 43 -4.57 8.40 -1.46
C TYR A 43 -5.32 8.69 -2.77
N ALA A 44 -5.96 9.85 -2.90
CA ALA A 44 -6.60 10.28 -4.14
C ALA A 44 -5.60 10.42 -5.31
N LEU A 45 -4.39 10.91 -5.04
CA LEU A 45 -3.32 11.00 -6.04
C LEU A 45 -2.93 9.62 -6.59
N THR A 46 -2.99 8.55 -5.79
CA THR A 46 -2.69 7.20 -6.26
C THR A 46 -3.67 6.73 -7.33
N ALA A 47 -4.93 7.18 -7.29
CA ALA A 47 -5.94 6.84 -8.31
C ALA A 47 -5.55 7.37 -9.70
N VAL A 48 -4.95 8.57 -9.77
CA VAL A 48 -4.39 9.10 -11.02
C VAL A 48 -3.23 8.22 -11.50
N GLY A 49 -2.35 7.80 -10.60
CA GLY A 49 -1.26 6.87 -10.88
C GLY A 49 -1.76 5.55 -11.48
N TRP A 50 -2.84 4.99 -10.92
CA TRP A 50 -3.48 3.77 -11.42
C TRP A 50 -3.95 3.91 -12.87
N VAL A 51 -4.63 5.00 -13.23
CA VAL A 51 -5.08 5.25 -14.61
C VAL A 51 -3.90 5.27 -15.58
N VAL A 52 -2.76 5.85 -15.17
CA VAL A 52 -1.54 5.84 -15.98
C VAL A 52 -0.91 4.45 -16.06
N ALA A 53 -0.87 3.71 -14.96
CA ALA A 53 -0.31 2.36 -14.91
C ALA A 53 -1.09 1.40 -15.82
N MET A 54 -2.43 1.47 -15.82
CA MET A 54 -3.31 0.65 -16.66
C MET A 54 -3.10 0.87 -18.17
N LYS A 55 -2.48 1.98 -18.59
CA LYS A 55 -2.09 2.19 -20.00
C LYS A 55 -0.86 1.38 -20.41
N THR A 56 -0.11 0.84 -19.45
CA THR A 56 1.20 0.21 -19.69
C THR A 56 1.26 -1.25 -19.29
N MET A 57 0.38 -1.70 -18.39
CA MET A 57 0.32 -3.09 -17.90
C MET A 57 -1.13 -3.56 -17.76
N THR A 58 -1.34 -4.87 -17.80
CA THR A 58 -2.66 -5.46 -17.55
C THR A 58 -3.08 -5.23 -16.09
N LEU A 59 -4.39 -5.11 -15.87
CA LEU A 59 -4.95 -4.89 -14.54
C LEU A 59 -4.51 -5.97 -13.53
N GLY A 60 -4.45 -7.23 -13.97
CA GLY A 60 -3.98 -8.35 -13.16
C GLY A 60 -2.53 -8.19 -12.73
N ALA A 61 -1.62 -7.89 -13.65
CA ALA A 61 -0.20 -7.71 -13.33
C ALA A 61 0.04 -6.54 -12.36
N ILE A 62 -0.68 -5.42 -12.56
CA ILE A 62 -0.62 -4.26 -11.65
C ILE A 62 -1.14 -4.65 -10.27
N GLY A 63 -2.34 -5.23 -10.19
CA GLY A 63 -3.00 -5.56 -8.93
C GLY A 63 -2.17 -6.52 -8.08
N VAL A 64 -1.53 -7.49 -8.71
CA VAL A 64 -0.69 -8.49 -8.05
C VAL A 64 0.56 -7.82 -7.47
N TYR A 65 1.37 -7.15 -8.31
CA TYR A 65 2.59 -6.46 -7.86
C TYR A 65 2.32 -5.40 -6.80
N TYR A 66 1.27 -4.59 -7.00
CA TYR A 66 0.82 -3.58 -6.05
C TYR A 66 0.46 -4.22 -4.71
N SER A 67 -0.38 -5.26 -4.70
CA SER A 67 -0.85 -5.93 -3.47
C SER A 67 0.30 -6.53 -2.67
N MET A 68 1.28 -7.12 -3.35
CA MET A 68 2.46 -7.65 -2.66
C MET A 68 3.26 -6.57 -1.97
N MET A 69 3.57 -5.50 -2.70
CA MET A 69 4.35 -4.40 -2.15
C MET A 69 3.61 -3.72 -1.00
N THR A 70 2.30 -3.49 -1.13
CA THR A 70 1.49 -2.92 -0.04
C THR A 70 1.41 -3.83 1.17
N ILE A 71 1.17 -5.14 1.01
CA ILE A 71 1.15 -6.09 2.14
C ILE A 71 2.47 -6.05 2.91
N VAL A 72 3.60 -6.22 2.21
CA VAL A 72 4.92 -6.26 2.86
C VAL A 72 5.24 -4.93 3.55
N LEU A 73 5.01 -3.80 2.87
CA LEU A 73 5.35 -2.48 3.39
C LEU A 73 4.41 -2.01 4.50
N LEU A 74 3.10 -2.26 4.39
CA LEU A 74 2.14 -1.89 5.44
C LEU A 74 2.30 -2.75 6.70
N THR A 75 2.55 -4.05 6.56
CA THR A 75 2.91 -4.86 7.74
C THR A 75 4.18 -4.33 8.37
N GLY A 76 5.21 -4.03 7.57
CA GLY A 76 6.45 -3.41 8.08
C GLY A 76 6.17 -2.09 8.81
N LEU A 77 5.33 -1.23 8.23
CA LEU A 77 4.93 0.05 8.82
C LEU A 77 4.21 -0.15 10.16
N GLY A 78 3.23 -1.07 10.22
CA GLY A 78 2.50 -1.42 11.45
C GLY A 78 3.44 -1.88 12.56
N VAL A 79 4.33 -2.83 12.26
CA VAL A 79 5.27 -3.38 13.25
C VAL A 79 6.33 -2.37 13.67
N PHE A 80 6.99 -1.68 12.74
CA PHE A 80 8.14 -0.85 13.05
C PHE A 80 7.78 0.55 13.55
N VAL A 81 6.73 1.16 12.98
CA VAL A 81 6.32 2.54 13.30
C VAL A 81 5.21 2.56 14.33
N PHE A 82 4.13 1.81 14.12
CA PHE A 82 2.98 1.78 15.04
C PHE A 82 3.14 0.78 16.20
N LYS A 83 4.23 -0.01 16.20
CA LYS A 83 4.52 -1.02 17.23
C LYS A 83 3.39 -2.04 17.40
N GLU A 84 2.67 -2.33 16.33
CA GLU A 84 1.62 -3.34 16.30
C GLU A 84 2.23 -4.75 16.45
N ALA A 85 1.57 -5.60 17.22
CA ALA A 85 2.00 -6.99 17.37
C ALA A 85 1.63 -7.79 16.12
N ILE A 86 2.59 -8.53 15.58
CA ILE A 86 2.34 -9.45 14.46
C ILE A 86 2.08 -10.86 14.99
N THR A 87 0.99 -11.45 14.53
CA THR A 87 0.58 -12.82 14.87
C THR A 87 1.16 -13.83 13.89
N ALA A 88 1.30 -15.09 14.30
CA ALA A 88 1.75 -16.17 13.43
C ALA A 88 0.84 -16.37 12.20
N ARG A 89 -0.45 -16.02 12.32
CA ARG A 89 -1.42 -16.07 11.23
C ARG A 89 -1.13 -15.01 10.16
N GLU A 90 -0.78 -13.80 10.55
CA GLU A 90 -0.42 -12.72 9.63
C GLU A 90 0.89 -13.04 8.90
N VAL A 91 1.88 -13.59 9.60
CA VAL A 91 3.13 -14.06 8.97
C VAL A 91 2.84 -15.13 7.90
N ALA A 92 1.98 -16.11 8.20
CA ALA A 92 1.56 -17.11 7.22
C ALA A 92 0.81 -16.46 6.03
N GLY A 93 -0.06 -15.49 6.29
CA GLY A 93 -0.76 -14.72 5.24
C GLY A 93 0.18 -13.98 4.30
N ILE A 94 1.22 -13.32 4.83
CA ILE A 94 2.27 -12.66 4.04
C ILE A 94 3.02 -13.69 3.20
N GLY A 95 3.35 -14.85 3.78
CA GLY A 95 3.96 -15.96 3.05
C GLY A 95 3.13 -16.40 1.85
N PHE A 96 1.82 -16.57 2.02
CA PHE A 96 0.91 -16.91 0.92
C PHE A 96 0.79 -15.80 -0.13
N ALA A 97 0.80 -14.52 0.28
CA ALA A 97 0.79 -13.40 -0.66
C ALA A 97 2.06 -13.38 -1.54
N LEU A 98 3.22 -13.62 -0.94
CA LEU A 98 4.49 -13.74 -1.66
C LEU A 98 4.51 -14.97 -2.60
N ALA A 99 3.92 -16.09 -2.18
CA ALA A 99 3.80 -17.28 -3.03
C ALA A 99 2.89 -17.04 -4.25
N ALA A 100 1.74 -16.38 -4.05
CA ALA A 100 0.82 -16.02 -5.14
C ALA A 100 1.49 -15.12 -6.19
N MET A 101 2.32 -14.18 -5.74
CA MET A 101 3.14 -13.34 -6.62
C MET A 101 4.14 -14.13 -7.45
N ALA A 102 4.83 -15.08 -6.82
CA ALA A 102 5.79 -15.92 -7.53
C ALA A 102 5.12 -16.72 -8.65
N LEU A 103 3.90 -17.21 -8.42
CA LEU A 103 3.10 -17.94 -9.42
C LEU A 103 2.57 -17.04 -10.55
N MET A 104 2.23 -15.79 -10.25
CA MET A 104 1.70 -14.86 -11.26
C MET A 104 2.80 -14.14 -12.04
N ARG A 105 4.05 -14.25 -11.62
CA ARG A 105 5.23 -13.78 -12.35
C ARG A 105 5.58 -14.80 -13.45
N HIS A 106 4.75 -14.88 -14.49
CA HIS A 106 5.00 -15.61 -15.72
C HIS A 106 4.90 -14.68 -16.93
#